data_AF-A0A6G1ZL58-F1
#
_entry.id   AF-A0A6G1ZL58-F1
#
_cell.length_a   1.000
_cell.length_b   1.000
_cell.length_c   1.000
_cell.angle_alpha   90.00
_cell.angle_beta   90.00
_cell.angle_gamma   90.00
#
_symmetry.space_group_name_H-M   'P 1'
#
loop_
_entity.id
_entity.type
_entity.pdbx_description
1 polymer ?
#
loop_
_entity_poly.entity_id
_entity_poly.type
_entity_poly.pdbx_seq_one_letter_code
_entity_poly.pdbx_strand_id
1 'polypeptide(L)'
;MKFYNQERETSEIQIHDVDEYEYPYLYTHNLSNLYAYPIINHGDEWYRDASCIPYDNTAFCIENEVVKKHSGDELGILLHYLTGDRFCSIYGYVNTSLYSPSNCNKLVFFKGFALDCIIHIYPEAVGAFTIVVPEIGATKREFSFTYIITDKPSSKSYCPLNYLTDIYGGYSIPKSVTDIRRTDIILYILSAMLGYSIADLTSNFDWNKLLNQHVKSKLEQAVFNYIYPQNFQSPYSEEEICYSEFVNNFICIANVNAYNYRMDADTINKNYIRFFNIMDTFPTFLNKVPSLHYSHLSRALYFTAYHFDDVRVNDRLFILAYNMLNRAFETTRMIYFSFLRCSLIEERYTSAISMISKLYPQLPLEEIEEKVGEIQLADYLLVEKYIPNYISPKDDIAIRCNQIIDNLFYYYDIDDVYTQVSDVQKIINHRLSLFANSSDFLNRKNQI
;
A
#
# COMPACT_ATOMS: atom_id res chain seq x y z
N MET A 1 23.68 -21.49 34.76
CA MET A 1 22.34 -22.01 35.10
C MET A 1 21.76 -22.57 33.80
N LYS A 2 21.55 -23.89 33.70
CA LYS A 2 20.87 -24.51 32.54
C LYS A 2 19.38 -24.22 32.73
N PHE A 3 18.79 -23.36 31.92
CA PHE A 3 17.37 -23.08 32.01
C PHE A 3 16.61 -24.22 31.34
N TYR A 4 15.80 -24.89 32.15
CA TYR A 4 14.81 -25.85 31.70
C TYR A 4 13.94 -25.17 30.65
N ASN A 5 13.80 -25.80 29.49
CA ASN A 5 12.68 -25.57 28.59
C ASN A 5 11.42 -25.72 29.44
N GLN A 6 10.78 -24.61 29.82
CA GLN A 6 9.36 -24.68 30.12
C GLN A 6 8.73 -25.17 28.83
N GLU A 7 8.17 -26.38 28.87
CA GLU A 7 7.24 -26.85 27.85
C GLU A 7 6.06 -25.86 27.84
N ARG A 8 6.22 -24.76 27.10
CA ARG A 8 5.09 -24.04 26.57
C ARG A 8 4.43 -25.03 25.63
N GLU A 9 3.14 -25.30 25.82
CA GLU A 9 2.33 -25.94 24.80
C GLU A 9 2.62 -25.22 23.49
N THR A 10 3.35 -25.89 22.59
CA THR A 10 3.65 -25.37 21.26
C THR A 10 2.36 -25.51 20.46
N SER A 11 1.38 -24.65 20.77
CA SER A 11 0.33 -24.37 19.81
C SER A 11 1.04 -23.93 18.53
N GLU A 12 0.75 -24.61 17.43
CA GLU A 12 1.33 -24.23 16.14
C GLU A 12 0.93 -22.78 15.85
N ILE A 13 1.89 -21.99 15.36
CA ILE A 13 1.61 -20.61 14.95
C ILE A 13 0.58 -20.68 13.82
N GLN A 14 -0.58 -20.09 14.05
CA GLN A 14 -1.61 -19.98 13.03
C GLN A 14 -1.15 -18.97 11.98
N ILE A 15 -0.95 -19.44 10.75
CA ILE A 15 -0.59 -18.61 9.61
C ILE A 15 -1.87 -18.13 8.95
N HIS A 16 -2.08 -16.83 8.91
CA HIS A 16 -3.24 -16.24 8.22
C HIS A 16 -2.94 -16.07 6.73
N ASP A 17 -3.96 -16.26 5.91
CA ASP A 17 -3.85 -15.93 4.49
C ASP A 17 -4.00 -14.41 4.32
N VAL A 18 -2.92 -13.75 3.91
CA VAL A 18 -2.90 -12.30 3.71
C VAL A 18 -3.86 -11.85 2.62
N ASP A 19 -4.23 -12.74 1.70
CA ASP A 19 -5.16 -12.46 0.61
C ASP A 19 -6.63 -12.49 1.09
N GLU A 20 -6.92 -12.81 2.35
CA GLU A 20 -8.27 -12.69 2.92
C GLU A 20 -8.61 -11.25 3.37
N TYR A 21 -7.60 -10.39 3.52
CA TYR A 21 -7.74 -9.08 4.15
C TYR A 21 -7.41 -7.93 3.20
N GLU A 22 -8.18 -6.84 3.30
CA GLU A 22 -7.95 -5.63 2.47
C GLU A 22 -6.60 -4.98 2.74
N TYR A 23 -6.13 -5.07 3.99
CA TYR A 23 -4.82 -4.58 4.40
C TYR A 23 -3.99 -5.78 4.90
N PRO A 24 -2.84 -6.09 4.27
CA PRO A 24 -2.06 -7.28 4.63
C PRO A 24 -1.42 -7.20 6.03
N TYR A 25 -1.52 -6.04 6.69
CA TYR A 25 -1.03 -5.76 8.05
C TYR A 25 -2.16 -5.62 9.09
N LEU A 26 -3.40 -5.90 8.70
CA LEU A 26 -4.56 -5.80 9.59
C LEU A 26 -5.57 -6.93 9.30
N TYR A 27 -5.56 -7.96 10.13
CA TYR A 27 -6.43 -9.14 10.06
C TYR A 27 -7.81 -8.90 10.68
N THR A 28 -8.46 -7.81 10.26
CA THR A 28 -9.85 -7.52 10.60
C THR A 28 -10.51 -6.73 9.47
N HIS A 29 -11.83 -6.88 9.33
CA HIS A 29 -12.65 -6.04 8.46
C HIS A 29 -13.21 -4.80 9.18
N ASN A 30 -13.01 -4.69 10.50
CA ASN A 30 -13.37 -3.49 11.25
C ASN A 30 -12.24 -2.46 11.16
N LEU A 31 -12.40 -1.47 10.29
CA LEU A 31 -11.37 -0.48 10.01
C LEU A 31 -11.54 0.82 10.80
N SER A 32 -12.70 1.04 11.43
CA SER A 32 -13.10 2.33 12.00
C SER A 32 -12.98 2.42 13.53
N ASN A 33 -12.99 1.28 14.24
CA ASN A 33 -12.91 1.23 15.70
C ASN A 33 -11.75 0.32 16.13
N LEU A 34 -10.53 0.78 15.88
CA LEU A 34 -9.29 0.10 16.25
C LEU A 34 -8.71 0.73 17.51
N TYR A 35 -7.94 -0.04 18.26
CA TYR A 35 -7.30 0.39 19.51
C TYR A 35 -5.85 -0.09 19.55
N ALA A 36 -4.93 0.79 19.96
CA ALA A 36 -3.51 0.48 20.04
C ALA A 36 -3.06 0.35 21.51
N TYR A 37 -2.22 -0.66 21.78
CA TYR A 37 -1.64 -0.86 23.11
C TYR A 37 -0.13 -1.08 23.03
N PRO A 38 0.66 -0.36 23.85
CA PRO A 38 2.12 -0.45 23.80
C PRO A 38 2.60 -1.77 24.40
N ILE A 39 3.54 -2.42 23.72
CA ILE A 39 4.10 -3.73 24.12
C ILE A 39 5.63 -3.70 24.24
N ILE A 40 6.32 -2.81 23.54
CA ILE A 40 7.77 -2.60 23.65
C ILE A 40 8.09 -1.10 23.59
N ASN A 41 9.03 -0.67 24.45
CA ASN A 41 9.65 0.65 24.43
C ASN A 41 11.16 0.53 24.25
N HIS A 42 11.70 1.17 23.22
CA HIS A 42 13.12 1.42 23.02
C HIS A 42 13.40 2.92 23.13
N GLY A 43 13.45 3.42 24.37
CA GLY A 43 13.64 4.85 24.61
C GLY A 43 12.95 5.38 25.85
N ASP A 44 13.03 6.69 26.00
CA ASP A 44 12.32 7.42 27.05
C ASP A 44 10.83 7.52 26.71
N GLU A 45 9.97 7.17 27.68
CA GLU A 45 8.52 7.15 27.54
C GLU A 45 7.93 8.52 27.15
N TRP A 46 8.62 9.62 27.47
CA TRP A 46 8.19 10.95 27.03
C TRP A 46 8.02 11.06 25.50
N TYR A 47 8.92 10.44 24.72
CA TYR A 47 8.83 10.47 23.26
C TYR A 47 7.71 9.58 22.72
N ARG A 48 7.31 8.56 23.48
CA ARG A 48 6.13 7.73 23.17
C ARG A 48 4.88 8.58 23.22
N ASP A 49 4.71 9.38 24.28
CA ASP A 49 3.53 10.21 24.45
C ASP A 49 3.46 11.33 23.40
N ALA A 50 4.60 11.74 22.84
CA ALA A 50 4.68 12.71 21.75
C ALA A 50 4.35 12.13 20.35
N SER A 51 4.23 10.81 20.21
CA SER A 51 4.13 10.11 18.91
C SER A 51 2.78 10.25 18.17
N CYS A 52 1.86 11.04 18.71
CA CYS A 52 0.54 11.35 18.16
C CYS A 52 -0.42 10.19 17.95
N ILE A 53 -0.10 8.92 18.25
CA ILE A 53 -1.02 7.78 18.09
C ILE A 53 -1.91 7.63 19.34
N PRO A 54 -3.22 7.33 19.20
CA PRO A 54 -4.10 7.23 20.36
C PRO A 54 -3.95 5.82 20.95
N TYR A 55 -3.57 5.73 22.22
CA TYR A 55 -3.43 4.46 22.92
C TYR A 55 -4.42 4.40 24.10
N ASP A 56 -4.49 3.23 24.75
CA ASP A 56 -5.32 2.97 25.94
C ASP A 56 -6.81 3.21 25.73
N ASN A 57 -7.46 2.34 24.95
CA ASN A 57 -8.90 2.34 24.69
C ASN A 57 -9.42 3.58 23.94
N THR A 58 -8.54 4.42 23.42
CA THR A 58 -8.91 5.50 22.49
C THR A 58 -9.04 4.92 21.08
N ALA A 59 -10.25 4.98 20.52
CA ALA A 59 -10.51 4.41 19.19
C ALA A 59 -9.86 5.24 18.08
N PHE A 60 -9.35 4.57 17.05
CA PHE A 60 -8.91 5.19 15.79
C PHE A 60 -9.40 4.41 14.57
N CYS A 61 -9.30 5.05 13.41
CA CYS A 61 -9.63 4.48 12.12
C CYS A 61 -8.36 4.38 11.27
N ILE A 62 -8.15 3.25 10.58
CA ILE A 62 -7.01 3.09 9.68
C ILE A 62 -7.25 3.78 8.33
N GLU A 63 -8.50 3.87 7.87
CA GLU A 63 -8.83 4.45 6.54
C GLU A 63 -8.58 5.95 6.49
N ASN A 64 -8.80 6.66 7.60
CA ASN A 64 -8.66 8.12 7.64
C ASN A 64 -7.23 8.59 7.88
N GLU A 65 -6.26 7.70 8.17
CA GLU A 65 -4.83 8.02 8.38
C GLU A 65 -4.52 9.26 9.24
N VAL A 66 -5.49 9.68 10.06
CA VAL A 66 -5.51 10.91 10.84
C VAL A 66 -5.68 10.49 12.28
N VAL A 67 -4.63 10.73 13.07
CA VAL A 67 -4.78 10.59 14.51
C VAL A 67 -4.99 11.96 15.14
N LYS A 68 -6.13 12.12 15.82
CA LYS A 68 -6.29 13.11 16.88
C LYS A 68 -5.94 12.47 18.21
N LYS A 69 -4.99 13.06 18.92
CA LYS A 69 -4.71 12.73 20.32
C LYS A 69 -5.77 13.36 21.24
N HIS A 70 -6.11 14.65 21.04
CA HIS A 70 -7.16 15.37 21.78
C HIS A 70 -7.92 16.40 20.92
N SER A 71 -9.02 16.95 21.45
CA SER A 71 -9.75 18.06 20.83
C SER A 71 -8.90 19.34 20.87
N GLY A 72 -8.27 19.68 19.75
CA GLY A 72 -7.44 20.88 19.60
C GLY A 72 -6.01 20.61 19.12
N ASP A 73 -5.57 19.34 19.11
CA ASP A 73 -4.27 18.97 18.56
C ASP A 73 -4.29 18.95 17.02
N GLU A 74 -3.15 19.30 16.43
CA GLU A 74 -2.94 19.24 14.99
C GLU A 74 -3.06 17.79 14.50
N LEU A 75 -3.79 17.60 13.42
CA LEU A 75 -3.88 16.32 12.74
C LEU A 75 -2.47 15.98 12.23
N GLY A 76 -1.94 14.81 12.53
CA GLY A 76 -0.87 14.27 11.70
C GLY A 76 -1.43 13.21 10.77
N ILE A 77 -0.77 13.09 9.62
CA ILE A 77 -1.21 12.25 8.52
C ILE A 77 -0.16 11.16 8.34
N LEU A 78 -0.61 9.91 8.24
CA LEU A 78 0.22 8.84 7.71
C LEU A 78 0.54 9.19 6.25
N LEU A 79 1.78 9.60 5.98
CA LEU A 79 2.21 9.90 4.63
C LEU A 79 3.43 9.04 4.36
N HIS A 80 3.73 8.69 3.11
CA HIS A 80 5.01 8.06 2.74
C HIS A 80 5.13 6.56 3.06
N TYR A 81 4.50 5.68 2.29
CA TYR A 81 5.04 4.32 2.19
C TYR A 81 6.42 4.39 1.55
N LEU A 82 7.48 4.02 2.26
CA LEU A 82 8.85 4.18 1.75
C LEU A 82 9.35 2.89 1.09
N THR A 83 9.02 1.72 1.66
CA THR A 83 9.43 0.37 1.23
C THR A 83 8.72 -0.68 2.10
N GLY A 84 8.71 -1.96 1.73
CA GLY A 84 8.44 -3.03 2.69
C GLY A 84 8.55 -4.43 2.07
N ASP A 85 9.01 -5.39 2.85
CA ASP A 85 9.31 -6.74 2.42
C ASP A 85 8.15 -7.70 2.72
N ARG A 86 8.42 -8.96 3.04
CA ARG A 86 7.42 -9.97 3.39
C ARG A 86 6.98 -9.95 4.85
N PHE A 87 7.78 -9.35 5.72
CA PHE A 87 7.55 -9.31 7.16
C PHE A 87 7.02 -7.95 7.62
N CYS A 88 7.36 -6.87 6.91
CA CYS A 88 6.93 -5.54 7.31
C CYS A 88 6.70 -4.57 6.15
N SER A 89 5.99 -3.50 6.48
CA SER A 89 5.52 -2.45 5.59
C SER A 89 5.78 -1.11 6.26
N ILE A 90 6.48 -0.17 5.61
CA ILE A 90 6.98 1.05 6.26
C ILE A 90 6.33 2.29 5.68
N TYR A 91 5.75 3.06 6.58
CA TYR A 91 5.02 4.30 6.36
C TYR A 91 5.74 5.43 7.08
N GLY A 92 5.63 6.65 6.59
CA GLY A 92 6.00 7.85 7.31
C GLY A 92 4.79 8.46 7.99
N TYR A 93 5.04 9.46 8.82
CA TYR A 93 4.02 10.23 9.49
C TYR A 93 4.53 11.65 9.68
N VAL A 94 3.69 12.63 9.34
CA VAL A 94 4.03 14.05 9.43
C VAL A 94 2.95 14.77 10.21
N ASN A 95 3.35 15.60 11.18
CA ASN A 95 2.45 16.58 11.78
C ASN A 95 2.23 17.76 10.82
N THR A 96 0.97 18.11 10.57
CA THR A 96 0.54 19.00 9.46
C THR A 96 1.12 20.42 9.46
N SER A 97 1.71 20.91 10.56
CA SER A 97 2.22 22.28 10.66
C SER A 97 3.71 22.46 10.34
N LEU A 98 4.52 21.39 10.31
CA LEU A 98 5.99 21.50 10.30
C LEU A 98 6.64 20.36 9.50
N TYR A 99 6.27 20.19 8.23
CA TYR A 99 6.97 19.22 7.38
C TYR A 99 8.47 19.56 7.32
N SER A 100 9.27 18.68 7.93
CA SER A 100 10.71 18.61 7.77
C SER A 100 11.08 17.13 7.70
N PRO A 101 11.79 16.66 6.66
CA PRO A 101 12.24 15.26 6.54
C PRO A 101 13.01 14.76 7.76
N SER A 102 13.64 15.66 8.51
CA SER A 102 14.36 15.39 9.76
C SER A 102 13.48 15.24 11.00
N ASN A 103 12.18 15.56 10.93
CA ASN A 103 11.22 15.52 12.05
C ASN A 103 10.00 14.61 11.79
N CYS A 104 10.07 13.75 10.76
CA CYS A 104 8.97 12.83 10.44
C CYS A 104 9.11 11.53 11.24
N ASN A 105 8.04 11.13 11.94
CA ASN A 105 7.95 9.80 12.53
C ASN A 105 7.77 8.77 11.41
N LYS A 106 8.18 7.52 11.64
CA LYS A 106 7.96 6.41 10.69
C LYS A 106 7.15 5.33 11.40
N LEU A 107 6.14 4.79 10.75
CA LEU A 107 5.38 3.65 11.22
C LEU A 107 5.79 2.40 10.44
N VAL A 108 6.17 1.34 11.14
CA VAL A 108 6.51 0.05 10.56
C VAL A 108 5.41 -0.92 10.93
N PHE A 109 4.51 -1.22 10.01
CA PHE A 109 3.47 -2.22 10.22
C PHE A 109 4.05 -3.63 10.00
N PHE A 110 3.71 -4.54 10.91
CA PHE A 110 4.02 -5.96 10.78
C PHE A 110 2.98 -6.62 9.89
N LYS A 111 3.38 -7.61 9.10
CA LYS A 111 2.46 -8.37 8.24
C LYS A 111 2.92 -9.81 8.02
N GLY A 112 2.01 -10.62 7.46
CA GLY A 112 2.26 -12.03 7.19
C GLY A 112 2.78 -12.73 8.44
N PHE A 113 3.84 -13.53 8.27
CA PHE A 113 4.36 -14.35 9.35
C PHE A 113 4.88 -13.56 10.57
N ALA A 114 5.39 -12.34 10.39
CA ALA A 114 5.82 -11.53 11.53
C ALA A 114 4.62 -11.09 12.38
N LEU A 115 3.50 -10.76 11.73
CA LEU A 115 2.25 -10.45 12.42
C LEU A 115 1.65 -11.71 13.07
N ASP A 116 1.69 -12.86 12.39
CA ASP A 116 1.25 -14.15 12.98
C ASP A 116 2.01 -14.47 14.28
N CYS A 117 3.32 -14.19 14.32
CA CYS A 117 4.13 -14.35 15.53
C CYS A 117 3.68 -13.42 16.67
N ILE A 118 3.31 -12.18 16.35
CA ILE A 118 2.78 -11.22 17.33
C ILE A 118 1.42 -11.69 17.84
N ILE A 119 0.52 -12.11 16.96
CA ILE A 119 -0.82 -12.62 17.32
C ILE A 119 -0.70 -13.89 18.17
N HIS A 120 0.25 -14.77 17.86
CA HIS A 120 0.53 -15.95 18.68
C HIS A 120 0.90 -15.57 20.13
N ILE A 121 1.63 -14.46 20.33
CA ILE A 121 1.99 -13.95 21.66
C ILE A 121 0.85 -13.13 22.30
N TYR A 122 0.09 -12.40 21.48
CA TYR A 122 -1.03 -11.52 21.87
C TYR A 122 -2.29 -11.86 21.05
N PRO A 123 -3.08 -12.89 21.44
CA PRO A 123 -4.16 -13.44 20.61
C PRO A 123 -5.31 -12.48 20.26
N GLU A 124 -5.47 -11.40 21.01
CA GLU A 124 -6.43 -10.33 20.70
C GLU A 124 -5.97 -9.36 19.61
N ALA A 125 -4.70 -9.43 19.21
CA ALA A 125 -4.17 -8.55 18.18
C ALA A 125 -4.76 -8.93 16.81
N VAL A 126 -5.13 -7.90 16.06
CA VAL A 126 -5.51 -7.99 14.64
C VAL A 126 -4.48 -7.29 13.76
N GLY A 127 -3.53 -6.58 14.35
CA GLY A 127 -2.46 -5.87 13.64
C GLY A 127 -1.38 -5.47 14.62
N ALA A 128 -0.27 -4.93 14.11
CA ALA A 128 0.77 -4.35 14.96
C ALA A 128 1.61 -3.36 14.15
N PHE A 129 2.20 -2.40 14.85
CA PHE A 129 3.17 -1.48 14.24
C PHE A 129 4.19 -0.97 15.25
N THR A 130 5.32 -0.51 14.72
CA THR A 130 6.36 0.21 15.45
C THR A 130 6.42 1.65 14.99
N ILE A 131 6.33 2.60 15.91
CA ILE A 131 6.67 3.99 15.66
C ILE A 131 8.17 4.14 15.83
N VAL A 132 8.85 4.77 14.88
CA VAL A 132 10.23 5.21 14.97
C VAL A 132 10.25 6.73 14.95
N VAL A 133 10.72 7.32 16.04
CA VAL A 133 10.88 8.77 16.19
C VAL A 133 12.29 9.14 15.70
N PRO A 134 12.43 10.11 14.79
CA PRO A 134 13.74 10.50 14.25
C PRO A 134 14.65 11.08 15.34
N GLU A 135 15.94 11.20 15.06
CA GLU A 135 16.90 11.80 15.99
C GLU A 135 16.49 13.23 16.38
N ILE A 136 16.16 13.46 17.65
CA ILE A 136 15.80 14.78 18.18
C ILE A 136 16.94 15.34 19.02
N GLY A 137 17.48 16.49 18.62
CA GLY A 137 18.40 17.30 19.43
C GLY A 137 19.79 16.68 19.64
N ALA A 138 20.33 16.81 20.87
CA ALA A 138 21.73 16.46 21.19
C ALA A 138 21.99 14.96 21.40
N THR A 139 20.94 14.12 21.45
CA THR A 139 21.06 12.70 21.79
C THR A 139 21.60 11.86 20.63
N LYS A 140 21.36 12.27 19.37
CA LYS A 140 21.69 11.48 18.16
C LYS A 140 21.23 10.01 18.26
N ARG A 141 20.03 9.81 18.83
CA ARG A 141 19.41 8.49 19.03
C ARG A 141 18.02 8.50 18.41
N GLU A 142 17.71 7.48 17.62
CA GLU A 142 16.34 7.14 17.23
C GLU A 142 15.68 6.37 18.39
N PHE A 143 14.39 6.64 18.62
CA PHE A 143 13.57 5.91 19.59
C PHE A 143 12.52 5.10 18.86
N SER A 144 12.11 3.96 19.41
CA SER A 144 10.99 3.21 18.86
C SER A 144 10.04 2.66 19.90
N PHE A 145 8.77 2.57 19.50
CA PHE A 145 7.67 2.16 20.36
C PHE A 145 6.76 1.24 19.57
N THR A 146 6.57 0.02 20.04
CA THR A 146 5.80 -1.00 19.32
C THR A 146 4.48 -1.26 20.02
N TYR A 147 3.44 -1.40 19.20
CA TYR A 147 2.06 -1.52 19.61
C TYR A 147 1.38 -2.70 18.91
N ILE A 148 0.51 -3.40 19.64
CA ILE A 148 -0.53 -4.22 18.99
C ILE A 148 -1.74 -3.35 18.67
N ILE A 149 -2.46 -3.72 17.62
CA ILE A 149 -3.78 -3.20 17.25
C ILE A 149 -4.82 -4.27 17.59
N THR A 150 -5.94 -3.85 18.17
CA THR A 150 -7.12 -4.69 18.41
C THR A 150 -8.35 -4.04 17.78
N ASP A 151 -9.36 -4.83 17.45
CA ASP A 151 -10.64 -4.34 16.88
C ASP A 151 -11.74 -4.14 17.93
N LYS A 152 -11.41 -4.35 19.22
CA LYS A 152 -12.26 -4.16 20.38
C LYS A 152 -11.42 -3.64 21.56
N PRO A 153 -12.00 -2.83 22.47
CA PRO A 153 -11.32 -2.43 23.68
C PRO A 153 -10.85 -3.65 24.48
N SER A 154 -9.57 -3.69 24.83
CA SER A 154 -9.01 -4.67 25.75
C SER A 154 -9.23 -4.23 27.20
N SER A 155 -9.70 -5.17 28.02
CA SER A 155 -9.72 -5.02 29.48
C SER A 155 -8.37 -5.34 30.12
N LYS A 156 -7.39 -5.85 29.35
CA LYS A 156 -6.05 -6.15 29.85
C LYS A 156 -5.24 -4.85 29.94
N SER A 157 -4.46 -4.70 31.00
CA SER A 157 -3.44 -3.67 31.08
C SER A 157 -2.17 -4.19 30.41
N TYR A 158 -1.74 -3.54 29.34
CA TYR A 158 -0.45 -3.82 28.71
C TYR A 158 0.60 -2.91 29.32
N CYS A 159 1.58 -3.51 29.97
CA CYS A 159 2.77 -2.80 30.42
C CYS A 159 3.87 -3.05 29.38
N PRO A 160 4.37 -2.02 28.68
CA PRO A 160 5.40 -2.21 27.67
C PRO A 160 6.70 -2.67 28.30
N LEU A 161 7.39 -3.57 27.61
CA LEU A 161 8.72 -4.01 27.98
C LEU A 161 9.73 -2.93 27.61
N ASN A 162 10.46 -2.42 28.61
CA ASN A 162 11.45 -1.37 28.43
C ASN A 162 12.83 -1.96 28.12
N TYR A 163 13.38 -1.61 26.97
CA TYR A 163 14.74 -1.98 26.55
C TYR A 163 15.60 -0.74 26.37
N LEU A 164 16.82 -0.80 26.89
CA LEU A 164 17.80 0.30 26.84
C LEU A 164 18.78 0.17 25.67
N THR A 165 18.83 -0.97 24.99
CA THR A 165 19.95 -1.36 24.12
C THR A 165 19.51 -2.12 22.88
N ASP A 166 20.20 -1.84 21.79
CA ASP A 166 20.21 -2.61 20.55
C ASP A 166 20.55 -4.09 20.84
N ILE A 167 19.76 -4.98 20.29
CA ILE A 167 19.78 -6.43 20.56
C ILE A 167 21.04 -7.10 19.99
N TYR A 168 21.76 -6.41 19.10
CA TYR A 168 22.99 -6.87 18.48
C TYR A 168 24.25 -6.77 19.36
N GLY A 169 24.12 -6.37 20.63
CA GLY A 169 25.26 -6.24 21.54
C GLY A 169 26.02 -4.95 21.29
N GLY A 170 26.40 -4.27 22.38
CA GLY A 170 26.86 -2.89 22.37
C GLY A 170 27.93 -2.54 21.32
N TYR A 171 27.88 -1.27 20.91
CA TYR A 171 28.80 -0.49 20.04
C TYR A 171 28.34 -0.12 18.63
N SER A 172 27.06 -0.24 18.33
CA SER A 172 26.45 0.68 17.37
C SER A 172 25.04 1.04 17.83
N ILE A 173 24.83 2.34 18.08
CA ILE A 173 23.49 2.91 17.98
C ILE A 173 22.96 2.50 16.59
N PRO A 174 21.71 2.02 16.45
CA PRO A 174 21.12 1.75 15.15
C PRO A 174 21.38 2.95 14.25
N LYS A 175 22.19 2.76 13.19
CA LYS A 175 22.61 3.87 12.33
C LYS A 175 21.50 4.27 11.36
N SER A 176 20.45 3.45 11.27
CA SER A 176 19.35 3.64 10.35
C SER A 176 18.07 2.91 10.77
N VAL A 177 16.94 3.40 10.28
CA VAL A 177 15.62 2.74 10.23
C VAL A 177 15.66 1.26 9.87
N THR A 178 16.62 0.80 9.06
CA THR A 178 16.78 -0.62 8.67
C THR A 178 17.12 -1.51 9.84
N ASP A 179 17.87 -0.99 10.80
CA ASP A 179 18.39 -1.76 11.91
C ASP A 179 17.30 -1.90 13.00
N ILE A 180 16.55 -0.83 13.27
CA ILE A 180 15.42 -0.84 14.21
C ILE A 180 14.25 -1.71 13.70
N ARG A 181 13.96 -1.67 12.38
CA ARG A 181 12.97 -2.54 11.72
C ARG A 181 13.20 -4.01 12.03
N ARG A 182 14.47 -4.44 11.99
CA ARG A 182 14.84 -5.84 12.18
C ARG A 182 14.66 -6.28 13.62
N THR A 183 15.00 -5.42 14.59
CA THR A 183 15.04 -5.75 16.01
C THR A 183 13.70 -6.27 16.55
N ASP A 184 12.61 -5.51 16.40
CA ASP A 184 11.31 -5.93 16.95
C ASP A 184 10.69 -7.10 16.18
N ILE A 185 10.84 -7.13 14.85
CA ILE A 185 10.39 -8.27 14.02
C ILE A 185 11.07 -9.56 14.47
N ILE A 186 12.40 -9.51 14.61
CA ILE A 186 13.20 -10.67 15.00
C ILE A 186 12.84 -11.11 16.42
N LEU A 187 12.60 -10.17 17.34
CA LEU A 187 12.17 -10.49 18.70
C LEU A 187 10.91 -11.35 18.72
N TYR A 188 9.87 -10.91 18.02
CA TYR A 188 8.61 -11.63 17.98
C TYR A 188 8.73 -12.97 17.27
N ILE A 189 9.43 -12.99 16.12
CA ILE A 189 9.64 -14.23 15.37
C ILE A 189 10.40 -15.26 16.20
N LEU A 190 11.52 -14.89 16.82
CA LEU A 190 12.30 -15.84 17.62
C LEU A 190 11.57 -16.24 18.90
N SER A 191 10.79 -15.32 19.50
CA SER A 191 9.99 -15.62 20.68
C SER A 191 8.88 -16.63 20.38
N ALA A 192 8.17 -16.47 19.26
CA ALA A 192 7.10 -17.37 18.86
C ALA A 192 7.64 -18.70 18.30
N MET A 193 8.64 -18.66 17.40
CA MET A 193 9.15 -19.86 16.73
C MET A 193 10.05 -20.72 17.60
N LEU A 194 10.92 -20.11 18.40
CA LEU A 194 11.98 -20.82 19.14
C LEU A 194 11.76 -20.81 20.65
N GLY A 195 10.67 -20.19 21.12
CA GLY A 195 10.26 -20.19 22.53
C GLY A 195 11.15 -19.35 23.45
N TYR A 196 12.03 -18.52 22.91
CA TYR A 196 12.81 -17.59 23.73
C TYR A 196 11.90 -16.50 24.31
N SER A 197 12.14 -16.06 25.54
CA SER A 197 11.44 -14.86 26.00
C SER A 197 12.01 -13.62 25.29
N ILE A 198 11.15 -12.65 24.97
CA ILE A 198 11.58 -11.38 24.35
C ILE A 198 12.67 -10.70 25.21
N ALA A 199 12.55 -10.77 26.54
CA ALA A 199 13.52 -10.21 27.47
C ALA A 199 14.89 -10.93 27.45
N ASP A 200 14.92 -12.24 27.20
CA ASP A 200 16.18 -12.99 27.06
C ASP A 200 16.90 -12.62 25.76
N LEU A 201 16.12 -12.46 24.68
CA LEU A 201 16.63 -12.09 23.36
C LEU A 201 17.35 -10.73 23.39
N THR A 202 16.85 -9.77 24.17
CA THR A 202 17.38 -8.41 24.24
C THR A 202 18.61 -8.24 25.13
N SER A 203 18.80 -9.14 26.10
CA SER A 203 19.69 -8.87 27.23
C SER A 203 21.06 -9.52 27.09
N ASN A 204 21.17 -10.74 26.57
CA ASN A 204 22.41 -11.52 26.45
C ASN A 204 22.31 -12.71 25.48
N PHE A 205 21.48 -12.63 24.44
CA PHE A 205 21.31 -13.76 23.54
C PHE A 205 22.57 -14.00 22.70
N ASP A 206 23.06 -15.25 22.72
CA ASP A 206 24.19 -15.65 21.88
C ASP A 206 23.69 -15.93 20.46
N TRP A 207 23.66 -14.87 19.67
CA TRP A 207 23.27 -14.82 18.27
C TRP A 207 23.99 -15.86 17.39
N ASN A 208 25.24 -16.22 17.71
CA ASN A 208 25.98 -17.24 16.97
C ASN A 208 25.37 -18.65 17.08
N LYS A 209 24.47 -18.88 18.05
CA LYS A 209 23.73 -20.15 18.12
C LYS A 209 22.80 -20.33 16.94
N LEU A 210 22.20 -19.26 16.41
CA LEU A 210 21.30 -19.34 15.27
C LEU A 210 22.06 -19.66 13.97
N LEU A 211 23.30 -19.21 13.82
CA LEU A 211 24.15 -19.55 12.66
C LEU A 211 24.41 -21.06 12.53
N ASN A 212 24.37 -21.79 13.64
CA ASN A 212 24.60 -23.24 13.68
C ASN A 212 23.30 -24.07 13.71
N GLN A 213 22.13 -23.43 13.65
CA GLN A 213 20.86 -24.16 13.62
C GLN A 213 20.64 -24.83 12.26
N HIS A 214 20.16 -26.08 12.31
CA HIS A 214 19.73 -26.79 11.11
C HIS A 214 18.35 -26.29 10.71
N VAL A 215 18.25 -25.67 9.53
CA VAL A 215 16.99 -25.20 8.97
C VAL A 215 16.12 -26.39 8.55
N LYS A 216 14.85 -26.39 8.97
CA LYS A 216 13.89 -27.48 8.74
C LYS A 216 12.77 -27.10 7.78
N SER A 217 12.56 -25.81 7.52
CA SER A 217 11.49 -25.35 6.63
C SER A 217 11.89 -24.15 5.75
N LYS A 218 11.12 -23.93 4.67
CA LYS A 218 11.23 -22.75 3.80
C LYS A 218 11.07 -21.45 4.60
N LEU A 219 10.18 -21.46 5.59
CA LEU A 219 9.87 -20.30 6.44
C LEU A 219 11.01 -20.00 7.43
N GLU A 220 11.56 -21.03 8.07
CA GLU A 220 12.75 -20.89 8.90
C GLU A 220 13.93 -20.34 8.07
N GLN A 221 14.15 -20.86 6.86
CA GLN A 221 15.18 -20.35 5.95
C GLN A 221 14.97 -18.86 5.65
N ALA A 222 13.73 -18.41 5.47
CA ALA A 222 13.40 -17.02 5.22
C ALA A 222 13.71 -16.13 6.42
N VAL A 223 13.37 -16.59 7.63
CA VAL A 223 13.70 -15.91 8.88
C VAL A 223 15.21 -15.81 9.08
N PHE A 224 15.95 -16.90 8.88
CA PHE A 224 17.41 -16.87 9.00
C PHE A 224 18.08 -16.03 7.90
N ASN A 225 17.55 -16.03 6.68
CA ASN A 225 17.99 -15.11 5.62
C ASN A 225 17.68 -13.65 5.99
N TYR A 226 16.57 -13.37 6.68
CA TYR A 226 16.24 -12.04 7.17
C TYR A 226 17.23 -11.55 8.23
N ILE A 227 17.62 -12.42 9.17
CA ILE A 227 18.56 -12.12 10.26
C ILE A 227 20.01 -12.07 9.73
N TYR A 228 20.40 -13.05 8.91
CA TYR A 228 21.77 -13.26 8.40
C TYR A 228 21.77 -13.46 6.87
N PRO A 229 21.51 -12.41 6.08
CA PRO A 229 21.38 -12.53 4.63
C PRO A 229 22.66 -12.98 3.91
N GLN A 230 23.83 -12.81 4.54
CA GLN A 230 25.11 -13.28 4.00
C GLN A 230 25.38 -14.77 4.26
N ASN A 231 24.74 -15.36 5.28
CA ASN A 231 24.98 -16.74 5.71
C ASN A 231 23.90 -17.70 5.23
N PHE A 232 22.68 -17.20 5.04
CA PHE A 232 21.53 -17.98 4.59
C PHE A 232 21.03 -17.41 3.27
N GLN A 233 20.84 -18.26 2.26
CA GLN A 233 20.26 -17.84 0.98
C GLN A 233 18.75 -17.60 1.13
N SER A 234 18.21 -16.67 0.34
CA SER A 234 16.76 -16.52 0.23
C SER A 234 16.15 -17.82 -0.28
N PRO A 235 15.11 -18.35 0.38
CA PRO A 235 14.40 -19.52 -0.14
C PRO A 235 13.37 -19.16 -1.23
N TYR A 236 13.27 -17.88 -1.57
CA TYR A 236 12.28 -17.34 -2.49
C TYR A 236 12.92 -16.75 -3.73
N SER A 237 12.23 -16.87 -4.85
CA SER A 237 12.61 -16.21 -6.09
C SER A 237 12.48 -14.69 -5.98
N GLU A 238 13.17 -13.97 -6.87
CA GLU A 238 13.06 -12.52 -6.98
C GLU A 238 11.61 -12.07 -7.20
N GLU A 239 10.87 -12.78 -8.06
CA GLU A 239 9.45 -12.55 -8.31
C GLU A 239 8.63 -12.64 -7.00
N GLU A 240 8.81 -13.72 -6.23
CA GLU A 240 8.05 -13.87 -5.01
C GLU A 240 8.45 -12.81 -3.95
N ILE A 241 9.67 -12.26 -3.98
CA ILE A 241 10.10 -11.16 -3.09
C ILE A 241 9.46 -9.84 -3.53
N CYS A 242 9.57 -9.51 -4.82
CA CYS A 242 9.08 -8.26 -5.37
C CYS A 242 7.56 -8.14 -5.37
N TYR A 243 6.81 -9.25 -5.37
CA TYR A 243 5.34 -9.19 -5.38
C TYR A 243 4.78 -8.50 -4.13
N SER A 244 5.29 -8.81 -2.94
CA SER A 244 4.85 -8.13 -1.71
C SER A 244 5.23 -6.64 -1.71
N GLU A 245 6.40 -6.28 -2.24
CA GLU A 245 6.81 -4.88 -2.44
C GLU A 245 5.86 -4.15 -3.40
N PHE A 246 5.50 -4.81 -4.50
CA PHE A 246 4.56 -4.30 -5.48
C PHE A 246 3.19 -4.01 -4.87
N VAL A 247 2.65 -4.99 -4.12
CA VAL A 247 1.33 -4.87 -3.49
C VAL A 247 1.27 -3.66 -2.58
N ASN A 248 2.24 -3.56 -1.68
CA ASN A 248 2.26 -2.46 -0.74
C ASN A 248 2.46 -1.08 -1.40
N ASN A 249 3.31 -1.02 -2.43
CA ASN A 249 3.59 0.22 -3.14
C ASN A 249 2.33 0.74 -3.86
N PHE A 250 1.51 -0.14 -4.45
CA PHE A 250 0.26 0.33 -5.06
C PHE A 250 -0.75 0.81 -4.00
N ILE A 251 -0.88 0.11 -2.86
CA ILE A 251 -1.79 0.54 -1.79
C ILE A 251 -1.39 1.94 -1.30
N CYS A 252 -0.09 2.21 -1.19
CA CYS A 252 0.41 3.54 -0.88
C CYS A 252 -0.04 4.59 -1.89
N ILE A 253 0.23 4.36 -3.17
CA ILE A 253 -0.07 5.33 -4.23
C ILE A 253 -1.56 5.65 -4.22
N ALA A 254 -2.42 4.65 -3.99
CA ALA A 254 -3.86 4.82 -3.90
C ALA A 254 -4.29 5.73 -2.75
N ASN A 255 -3.69 5.57 -1.57
CA ASN A 255 -4.03 6.33 -0.36
C ASN A 255 -3.49 7.76 -0.38
N VAL A 256 -2.20 7.93 -0.72
CA VAL A 256 -1.51 9.23 -0.67
C VAL A 256 -2.22 10.31 -1.49
N ASN A 257 -2.68 9.96 -2.69
CA ASN A 257 -3.27 10.92 -3.62
C ASN A 257 -4.76 11.19 -3.35
N ALA A 258 -5.42 10.40 -2.48
CA ALA A 258 -6.82 10.63 -2.12
C ALA A 258 -7.03 11.92 -1.34
N TYR A 259 -5.98 12.43 -0.70
CA TYR A 259 -6.13 13.42 0.34
C TYR A 259 -5.53 14.80 0.04
N ASN A 260 -5.06 15.04 -1.19
CA ASN A 260 -4.51 16.35 -1.60
C ASN A 260 -3.39 16.89 -0.69
N TYR A 261 -2.77 16.01 0.10
CA TYR A 261 -1.70 16.37 1.00
C TYR A 261 -0.45 16.57 0.17
N ARG A 262 0.18 17.74 0.33
CA ARG A 262 1.39 18.17 -0.37
C ARG A 262 2.60 17.33 0.06
N MET A 263 2.57 16.03 -0.23
CA MET A 263 3.76 15.18 -0.10
C MET A 263 4.85 15.75 -1.00
N ASP A 264 6.10 15.65 -0.54
CA ASP A 264 7.22 16.10 -1.33
C ASP A 264 7.29 15.27 -2.63
N ALA A 265 7.59 15.95 -3.73
CA ALA A 265 7.65 15.33 -5.05
C ALA A 265 8.65 14.16 -5.09
N ASP A 266 9.70 14.17 -4.25
CA ASP A 266 10.73 13.12 -4.23
C ASP A 266 10.19 11.78 -3.72
N THR A 267 9.40 11.76 -2.65
CA THR A 267 8.79 10.53 -2.15
C THR A 267 7.77 9.97 -3.14
N ILE A 268 6.93 10.86 -3.69
CA ILE A 268 5.96 10.52 -4.73
C ILE A 268 6.67 9.88 -5.93
N ASN A 269 7.73 10.53 -6.43
CA ASN A 269 8.52 10.05 -7.56
C ASN A 269 9.21 8.70 -7.26
N LYS A 270 9.73 8.49 -6.05
CA LYS A 270 10.35 7.21 -5.65
C LYS A 270 9.36 6.05 -5.72
N ASN A 271 8.14 6.23 -5.22
CA ASN A 271 7.12 5.18 -5.22
C ASN A 271 6.65 4.87 -6.64
N TYR A 272 6.42 5.89 -7.46
CA TYR A 272 6.08 5.70 -8.87
C TYR A 272 7.20 5.01 -9.64
N ILE A 273 8.46 5.48 -9.56
CA ILE A 273 9.61 4.85 -10.21
C ILE A 273 9.76 3.38 -9.80
N ARG A 274 9.58 3.08 -8.50
CA ARG A 274 9.61 1.70 -8.01
C ARG A 274 8.49 0.86 -8.61
N PHE A 275 7.27 1.40 -8.70
CA PHE A 275 6.14 0.72 -9.33
C PHE A 275 6.47 0.38 -10.79
N PHE A 276 7.02 1.34 -11.55
CA PHE A 276 7.45 1.12 -12.93
C PHE A 276 8.50 0.04 -13.07
N ASN A 277 9.56 0.11 -12.27
CA ASN A 277 10.67 -0.84 -12.36
C ASN A 277 10.21 -2.26 -12.07
N ILE A 278 9.32 -2.43 -11.08
CA ILE A 278 8.74 -3.74 -10.76
C ILE A 278 7.81 -4.21 -11.89
N MET A 279 6.95 -3.34 -12.40
CA MET A 279 6.03 -3.65 -13.50
C MET A 279 6.73 -3.97 -14.82
N ASP A 280 7.90 -3.39 -15.07
CA ASP A 280 8.70 -3.68 -16.25
C ASP A 280 9.40 -5.04 -16.14
N THR A 281 9.89 -5.36 -14.94
CA THR A 281 10.52 -6.64 -14.66
C THR A 281 9.50 -7.79 -14.62
N PHE A 282 8.36 -7.56 -13.96
CA PHE A 282 7.31 -8.55 -13.67
C PHE A 282 5.92 -8.06 -14.12
N PRO A 283 5.66 -7.96 -15.44
CA PRO A 283 4.39 -7.42 -15.96
C PRO A 283 3.16 -8.25 -15.60
N THR A 284 3.35 -9.53 -15.24
CA THR A 284 2.27 -10.45 -14.85
C THR A 284 1.70 -10.16 -13.46
N PHE A 285 2.33 -9.30 -12.65
CA PHE A 285 1.85 -8.99 -11.29
C PHE A 285 0.43 -8.44 -11.27
N LEU A 286 0.06 -7.60 -12.23
CA LEU A 286 -1.31 -7.06 -12.35
C LEU A 286 -2.36 -8.16 -12.48
N ASN A 287 -2.03 -9.26 -13.14
CA ASN A 287 -2.95 -10.40 -13.33
C ASN A 287 -3.07 -11.27 -12.08
N LYS A 288 -2.13 -11.14 -11.13
CA LYS A 288 -2.06 -11.89 -9.89
C LYS A 288 -2.62 -11.12 -8.69
N VAL A 289 -3.02 -9.86 -8.83
CA VAL A 289 -3.59 -9.10 -7.70
C VAL A 289 -4.98 -9.67 -7.35
N PRO A 290 -5.24 -9.98 -6.06
CA PRO A 290 -6.57 -10.37 -5.60
C PRO A 290 -7.64 -9.32 -5.94
N SER A 291 -8.85 -9.77 -6.26
CA SER A 291 -9.96 -8.89 -6.65
C SER A 291 -10.31 -7.85 -5.58
N LEU A 292 -10.13 -8.21 -4.31
CA LEU A 292 -10.37 -7.32 -3.18
C LEU A 292 -9.47 -6.07 -3.18
N HIS A 293 -8.30 -6.12 -3.82
CA HIS A 293 -7.40 -4.97 -3.95
C HIS A 293 -7.58 -4.20 -5.28
N TYR A 294 -8.54 -4.55 -6.14
CA TYR A 294 -8.72 -3.87 -7.43
C TYR A 294 -9.09 -2.40 -7.30
N SER A 295 -9.77 -2.02 -6.21
CA SER A 295 -10.04 -0.63 -5.89
C SER A 295 -8.73 0.17 -5.71
N HIS A 296 -7.83 -0.33 -4.88
CA HIS A 296 -6.53 0.27 -4.61
C HIS A 296 -5.63 0.24 -5.83
N LEU A 297 -5.53 -0.90 -6.51
CA LEU A 297 -4.69 -1.04 -7.70
C LEU A 297 -5.15 -0.10 -8.83
N SER A 298 -6.45 0.00 -9.09
CA SER A 298 -6.97 0.87 -10.15
C SER A 298 -6.74 2.35 -9.83
N ARG A 299 -6.97 2.77 -8.58
CA ARG A 299 -6.61 4.12 -8.09
C ARG A 299 -5.11 4.39 -8.22
N ALA A 300 -4.28 3.44 -7.82
CA ALA A 300 -2.82 3.58 -7.89
C ALA A 300 -2.34 3.80 -9.32
N LEU A 301 -2.86 3.00 -10.27
CA LEU A 301 -2.55 3.13 -11.68
C LEU A 301 -3.06 4.45 -12.26
N TYR A 302 -4.28 4.87 -11.91
CA TYR A 302 -4.81 6.17 -12.29
C TYR A 302 -3.89 7.30 -11.83
N PHE A 303 -3.53 7.36 -10.55
CA PHE A 303 -2.65 8.41 -10.03
C PHE A 303 -1.24 8.35 -10.61
N THR A 304 -0.74 7.16 -10.89
CA THR A 304 0.54 6.98 -11.59
C THR A 304 0.49 7.57 -13.00
N ALA A 305 -0.58 7.26 -13.75
CA ALA A 305 -0.80 7.80 -15.08
C ALA A 305 -1.02 9.33 -15.05
N TYR A 306 -1.70 9.86 -14.03
CA TYR A 306 -1.96 11.29 -13.89
C TYR A 306 -0.70 12.12 -13.58
N HIS A 307 0.22 11.62 -12.74
CA HIS A 307 1.37 12.41 -12.28
C HIS A 307 2.63 12.31 -13.16
N PHE A 308 2.79 11.25 -13.95
CA PHE A 308 3.97 11.08 -14.81
C PHE A 308 3.72 11.59 -16.23
N ASP A 309 4.46 12.61 -16.67
CA ASP A 309 4.26 13.24 -17.99
C ASP A 309 5.26 12.80 -19.08
N ASP A 310 5.89 11.63 -18.94
CA ASP A 310 6.74 11.09 -20.00
C ASP A 310 5.90 10.38 -21.07
N VAL A 311 5.74 11.03 -22.23
CA VAL A 311 4.96 10.58 -23.38
C VAL A 311 5.25 9.12 -23.79
N ARG A 312 6.48 8.61 -23.57
CA ARG A 312 6.87 7.23 -23.94
C ARG A 312 6.28 6.17 -23.01
N VAL A 313 6.10 6.52 -21.74
CA VAL A 313 5.56 5.64 -20.69
C VAL A 313 4.04 5.82 -20.57
N ASN A 314 3.53 7.00 -20.97
CA ASN A 314 2.12 7.39 -20.85
C ASN A 314 1.15 6.50 -21.62
N ASP A 315 1.47 6.05 -22.84
CA ASP A 315 0.57 5.17 -23.59
C ASP A 315 0.36 3.82 -22.88
N ARG A 316 1.44 3.23 -22.36
CA ARG A 316 1.39 1.96 -21.64
C ARG A 316 0.63 2.12 -20.32
N LEU A 317 0.93 3.17 -19.57
CA LEU A 317 0.23 3.49 -18.32
C LEU A 317 -1.25 3.76 -18.52
N PHE A 318 -1.59 4.55 -19.54
CA PHE A 318 -2.97 4.86 -19.87
C PHE A 318 -3.76 3.57 -20.14
N ILE A 319 -3.22 2.68 -20.99
CA ILE A 319 -3.86 1.40 -21.30
C ILE A 319 -4.02 0.54 -20.03
N LEU A 320 -2.99 0.45 -19.20
CA LEU A 320 -3.02 -0.32 -17.96
C LEU A 320 -4.04 0.25 -16.95
N ALA A 321 -4.03 1.56 -16.74
CA ALA A 321 -4.95 2.26 -15.85
C ALA A 321 -6.40 2.12 -16.34
N TYR A 322 -6.65 2.38 -17.63
CA TYR A 322 -7.97 2.26 -18.24
C TYR A 322 -8.53 0.83 -18.13
N ASN A 323 -7.73 -0.19 -18.44
CA ASN A 323 -8.15 -1.59 -18.32
C ASN A 323 -8.42 -2.00 -16.87
N MET A 324 -7.57 -1.57 -15.93
CA MET A 324 -7.75 -1.90 -14.52
C MET A 324 -8.94 -1.17 -13.89
N LEU A 325 -9.20 0.08 -14.28
CA LEU A 325 -10.43 0.80 -13.91
C LEU A 325 -11.68 0.09 -14.44
N ASN A 326 -11.66 -0.38 -15.69
CA ASN A 326 -12.77 -1.17 -16.24
C ASN A 326 -12.99 -2.48 -15.45
N ARG A 327 -11.92 -3.23 -15.18
CA ARG A 327 -12.00 -4.49 -14.43
C ARG A 327 -12.47 -4.28 -12.99
N ALA A 328 -12.00 -3.23 -12.33
CA ALA A 328 -12.45 -2.84 -10.99
C ALA A 328 -13.94 -2.49 -10.99
N PHE A 329 -14.41 -1.71 -11.97
CA PHE A 329 -15.83 -1.42 -12.14
C PHE A 329 -16.68 -2.68 -12.38
N GLU A 330 -16.26 -3.58 -13.28
CA GLU A 330 -16.98 -4.82 -13.56
C GLU A 330 -17.11 -5.74 -12.33
N THR A 331 -16.08 -5.74 -11.48
CA THR A 331 -16.00 -6.58 -10.27
C THR A 331 -16.80 -5.99 -9.12
N THR A 332 -16.61 -4.69 -8.84
CA THR A 332 -17.14 -4.03 -7.64
C THR A 332 -18.46 -3.30 -7.88
N ARG A 333 -18.78 -2.99 -9.14
CA ARG A 333 -19.90 -2.13 -9.56
C ARG A 333 -19.85 -0.70 -8.99
N MET A 334 -18.71 -0.27 -8.45
CA MET A 334 -18.54 1.10 -7.94
C MET A 334 -18.41 2.10 -9.09
N ILE A 335 -19.43 2.93 -9.28
CA ILE A 335 -19.50 3.97 -10.33
C ILE A 335 -18.33 4.97 -10.24
N TYR A 336 -17.72 5.15 -9.07
CA TYR A 336 -16.52 5.97 -8.90
C TYR A 336 -15.37 5.57 -9.85
N PHE A 337 -15.23 4.30 -10.23
CA PHE A 337 -14.20 3.90 -11.20
C PHE A 337 -14.50 4.38 -12.63
N SER A 338 -15.77 4.50 -13.00
CA SER A 338 -16.17 5.13 -14.27
C SER A 338 -15.86 6.61 -14.27
N PHE A 339 -16.03 7.29 -13.12
CA PHE A 339 -15.61 8.68 -12.97
C PHE A 339 -14.09 8.84 -13.19
N LEU A 340 -13.26 8.04 -12.52
CA LEU A 340 -11.81 8.07 -12.72
C LEU A 340 -11.39 7.76 -14.17
N ARG A 341 -12.13 6.88 -14.87
CA ARG A 341 -11.87 6.58 -16.28
C ARG A 341 -12.22 7.76 -17.20
N CYS A 342 -13.33 8.44 -16.91
CA CYS A 342 -13.74 9.67 -17.58
C CYS A 342 -12.67 10.77 -17.39
N SER A 343 -12.21 10.98 -16.16
CA SER A 343 -11.14 11.93 -15.81
C SER A 343 -9.83 11.60 -16.52
N LEU A 344 -9.44 10.32 -16.55
CA LEU A 344 -8.21 9.88 -17.21
C LEU A 344 -8.18 10.22 -18.70
N ILE A 345 -9.31 10.09 -19.41
CA ILE A 345 -9.39 10.46 -20.84
C ILE A 345 -9.16 11.96 -21.03
N GLU A 346 -9.76 12.79 -20.17
CA GLU A 346 -9.59 14.24 -20.25
C GLU A 346 -8.14 14.64 -19.98
N GLU A 347 -7.60 14.16 -18.86
CA GLU A 347 -6.27 14.49 -18.37
C GLU A 347 -5.16 13.97 -19.29
N ARG A 348 -5.43 12.89 -20.04
CA ARG A 348 -4.48 12.21 -20.93
C ARG A 348 -5.01 12.05 -22.35
N TYR A 349 -5.69 13.07 -22.86
CA TYR A 349 -6.35 13.05 -24.17
C TYR A 349 -5.44 12.59 -25.32
N THR A 350 -4.20 13.10 -25.40
CA THR A 350 -3.24 12.68 -26.43
C THR A 350 -2.92 11.19 -26.38
N SER A 351 -2.81 10.62 -25.17
CA SER A 351 -2.59 9.17 -24.98
C SER A 351 -3.83 8.36 -25.35
N ALA A 352 -5.03 8.88 -25.05
CA ALA A 352 -6.29 8.28 -25.49
C ALA A 352 -6.37 8.21 -27.02
N ILE A 353 -6.06 9.31 -27.71
CA ILE A 353 -6.02 9.37 -29.18
C ILE A 353 -4.99 8.40 -29.76
N SER A 354 -3.77 8.40 -29.23
CA SER A 354 -2.70 7.44 -29.63
C SER A 354 -3.17 5.99 -29.49
N MET A 355 -3.81 5.66 -28.37
CA MET A 355 -4.34 4.34 -28.09
C MET A 355 -5.46 3.94 -29.06
N ILE A 356 -6.48 4.78 -29.24
CA ILE A 356 -7.60 4.48 -30.13
C ILE A 356 -7.15 4.40 -31.59
N SER A 357 -6.19 5.24 -32.01
CA SER A 357 -5.57 5.16 -33.34
C SER A 357 -4.92 3.79 -33.59
N LYS A 358 -4.30 3.18 -32.58
CA LYS A 358 -3.71 1.84 -32.70
C LYS A 358 -4.76 0.74 -32.84
N LEU A 359 -5.96 0.92 -32.28
CA LEU A 359 -7.08 -0.02 -32.41
C LEU A 359 -7.82 0.12 -33.75
N TYR A 360 -7.71 1.29 -34.38
CA TYR A 360 -8.40 1.66 -35.61
C TYR A 360 -7.46 2.37 -36.58
N PRO A 361 -6.37 1.72 -37.05
CA PRO A 361 -5.35 2.36 -37.88
C PRO A 361 -5.86 2.88 -39.23
N GLN A 362 -7.04 2.43 -39.65
CA GLN A 362 -7.69 2.82 -40.90
C GLN A 362 -8.54 4.11 -40.80
N LEU A 363 -8.83 4.60 -39.59
CA LEU A 363 -9.70 5.78 -39.43
C LEU A 363 -8.87 7.08 -39.46
N PRO A 364 -9.41 8.16 -40.04
CA PRO A 364 -8.80 9.48 -39.95
C PRO A 364 -8.87 10.03 -38.52
N LEU A 365 -8.01 11.01 -38.21
CA LEU A 365 -7.89 11.58 -36.85
C LEU A 365 -9.22 12.10 -36.31
N GLU A 366 -10.03 12.75 -37.15
CA GLU A 366 -11.35 13.30 -36.76
C GLU A 366 -12.28 12.19 -36.23
N GLU A 367 -12.38 11.06 -36.93
CA GLU A 367 -13.17 9.91 -36.48
C GLU A 367 -12.57 9.21 -35.23
N ILE A 368 -11.25 9.32 -35.02
CA ILE A 368 -10.61 8.84 -33.79
C ILE A 368 -10.99 9.73 -32.60
N GLU A 369 -11.00 11.06 -32.79
CA GLU A 369 -11.42 12.02 -31.77
C GLU A 369 -12.89 11.84 -31.39
N GLU A 370 -13.76 11.62 -32.37
CA GLU A 370 -15.17 11.26 -32.13
C GLU A 370 -15.28 10.00 -31.27
N LYS A 371 -14.54 8.93 -31.59
CA LYS A 371 -14.53 7.71 -30.78
C LYS A 371 -14.04 7.93 -29.35
N VAL A 372 -13.02 8.76 -29.15
CA VAL A 372 -12.57 9.11 -27.79
C VAL A 372 -13.69 9.85 -27.04
N GLY A 373 -14.38 10.77 -27.71
CA GLY A 373 -15.56 11.46 -27.18
C GLY A 373 -16.71 10.52 -26.80
N GLU A 374 -17.05 9.55 -27.66
CA GLU A 374 -18.08 8.55 -27.38
C GLU A 374 -17.75 7.72 -26.13
N ILE A 375 -16.49 7.30 -25.96
CA ILE A 375 -16.05 6.55 -24.77
C ILE A 375 -16.18 7.39 -23.50
N GLN A 376 -15.73 8.65 -23.54
CA GLN A 376 -15.81 9.57 -22.40
C GLN A 376 -17.27 9.85 -22.03
N LEU A 377 -18.12 10.04 -23.04
CA LEU A 377 -19.54 10.29 -22.88
C LEU A 377 -20.28 9.11 -22.23
N ALA A 378 -19.92 7.87 -22.58
CA ALA A 378 -20.50 6.68 -21.96
C ALA A 378 -20.25 6.63 -20.44
N ASP A 379 -19.04 6.95 -20.00
CA ASP A 379 -18.71 7.04 -18.57
C ASP A 379 -19.39 8.24 -17.90
N TYR A 380 -19.39 9.40 -18.56
CA TYR A 380 -20.04 10.61 -18.06
C TYR A 380 -21.53 10.36 -17.77
N LEU A 381 -22.28 9.84 -18.74
CA LEU A 381 -23.72 9.57 -18.59
C LEU A 381 -24.00 8.53 -17.51
N LEU A 382 -23.13 7.51 -17.38
CA LEU A 382 -23.22 6.53 -16.31
C LEU A 382 -23.03 7.18 -14.93
N VAL A 383 -22.02 8.04 -14.78
CA VAL A 383 -21.73 8.71 -13.51
C VAL A 383 -22.82 9.72 -13.16
N GLU A 384 -23.24 10.55 -14.12
CA GLU A 384 -24.31 11.54 -13.95
C GLU A 384 -25.61 10.89 -13.46
N LYS A 385 -25.98 9.74 -14.04
CA LYS A 385 -27.20 9.00 -13.69
C LYS A 385 -27.24 8.55 -12.22
N TYR A 386 -26.13 8.09 -11.67
CA TYR A 386 -26.11 7.48 -10.35
C TYR A 386 -25.50 8.36 -9.26
N ILE A 387 -24.69 9.36 -9.64
CA ILE A 387 -24.00 10.25 -8.72
C ILE A 387 -23.94 11.68 -9.31
N PRO A 388 -25.09 12.38 -9.40
CA PRO A 388 -25.21 13.65 -10.12
C PRO A 388 -24.40 14.82 -9.54
N ASN A 389 -23.79 14.67 -8.36
CA ASN A 389 -22.99 15.71 -7.68
C ASN A 389 -21.47 15.44 -7.70
N TYR A 390 -21.00 14.36 -8.33
CA TYR A 390 -19.56 14.00 -8.34
C TYR A 390 -18.79 14.60 -9.52
N ILE A 391 -19.45 14.88 -10.64
CA ILE A 391 -18.90 15.66 -11.73
C ILE A 391 -19.32 17.10 -11.45
N SER A 392 -18.39 17.94 -10.97
CA SER A 392 -18.75 19.31 -10.70
C SER A 392 -19.17 19.97 -12.03
N PRO A 393 -20.31 20.69 -12.08
CA PRO A 393 -20.78 21.34 -13.31
C PRO A 393 -19.86 22.49 -13.79
N LYS A 394 -18.68 22.66 -13.19
CA LYS A 394 -17.60 23.55 -13.62
C LYS A 394 -16.40 22.81 -14.22
N ASP A 395 -16.44 21.49 -14.33
CA ASP A 395 -15.34 20.68 -14.87
C ASP A 395 -15.45 20.61 -16.40
N ASP A 396 -14.32 20.79 -17.11
CA ASP A 396 -14.22 20.79 -18.57
C ASP A 396 -14.87 19.54 -19.23
N ILE A 397 -14.90 18.42 -18.51
CA ILE A 397 -15.54 17.16 -18.91
C ILE A 397 -17.04 17.36 -19.20
N ALA A 398 -17.78 18.01 -18.30
CA ALA A 398 -19.22 18.20 -18.46
C ALA A 398 -19.52 19.14 -19.65
N ILE A 399 -18.71 20.18 -19.83
CA ILE A 399 -18.83 21.10 -20.97
C ILE A 399 -18.58 20.34 -22.28
N ARG A 400 -17.50 19.56 -22.35
CA ARG A 400 -17.14 18.77 -23.53
C ARG A 400 -18.19 17.69 -23.85
N CYS A 401 -18.70 16.97 -22.85
CA CYS A 401 -19.73 15.95 -23.06
C CYS A 401 -21.05 16.55 -23.58
N ASN A 402 -21.48 17.70 -23.05
CA ASN A 402 -22.66 18.41 -23.56
C ASN A 402 -22.45 18.87 -25.01
N GLN A 403 -21.26 19.38 -25.36
CA GLN A 403 -20.94 19.73 -26.75
C GLN A 403 -20.96 18.52 -27.69
N ILE A 404 -20.52 17.35 -27.23
CA ILE A 404 -20.58 16.10 -28.02
C ILE A 404 -22.04 15.70 -28.27
N ILE A 405 -22.90 15.76 -27.25
CA ILE A 405 -24.34 15.48 -27.39
C ILE A 405 -24.96 16.44 -28.42
N ASP A 406 -24.70 17.74 -28.28
CA ASP A 406 -25.25 18.77 -29.16
C ASP A 406 -24.75 18.65 -30.61
N ASN A 407 -23.52 18.15 -30.83
CA ASN A 407 -22.94 18.06 -32.17
C ASN A 407 -23.23 16.73 -32.88
N LEU A 408 -23.13 15.60 -32.16
CA LEU A 408 -23.20 14.27 -32.75
C LEU A 408 -24.55 13.58 -32.52
N PHE A 409 -25.26 13.94 -31.45
CA PHE A 409 -26.44 13.21 -30.98
C PHE A 409 -27.71 14.05 -30.85
N TYR A 410 -27.75 15.25 -31.43
CA TYR A 410 -28.84 16.23 -31.29
C TYR A 410 -30.26 15.75 -31.64
N TYR A 411 -30.41 14.63 -32.35
CA TYR A 411 -31.70 14.02 -32.67
C TYR A 411 -32.09 12.83 -31.78
N TYR A 412 -31.21 12.39 -30.90
CA TYR A 412 -31.44 11.25 -30.01
C TYR A 412 -31.88 11.72 -28.63
N ASP A 413 -32.71 10.93 -27.96
CA ASP A 413 -32.92 11.11 -26.52
C ASP A 413 -31.74 10.55 -25.71
N ILE A 414 -31.64 10.93 -24.45
CA ILE A 414 -30.48 10.61 -23.62
C ILE A 414 -30.31 9.11 -23.36
N ASP A 415 -31.39 8.33 -23.36
CA ASP A 415 -31.35 6.88 -23.14
C ASP A 415 -30.87 6.16 -24.42
N ASP A 416 -31.27 6.66 -25.59
CA ASP A 416 -30.76 6.21 -26.89
C ASP A 416 -29.27 6.54 -27.06
N VAL A 417 -28.85 7.76 -26.68
CA VAL A 417 -27.44 8.16 -26.67
C VAL A 417 -26.64 7.21 -25.79
N TYR A 418 -27.07 7.00 -24.54
CA TYR A 418 -26.39 6.10 -23.61
C TYR A 418 -26.22 4.69 -24.16
N THR A 419 -27.27 4.16 -24.79
CA THR A 419 -27.24 2.81 -25.38
C THR A 419 -26.19 2.70 -26.48
N GLN A 420 -26.12 3.69 -27.39
CA GLN A 420 -25.15 3.71 -28.47
C GLN A 420 -23.71 3.82 -27.95
N VAL A 421 -23.42 4.79 -27.09
CA VAL A 421 -22.06 5.00 -26.59
C VAL A 421 -21.60 3.87 -25.67
N SER A 422 -22.51 3.23 -24.93
CA SER A 422 -22.21 2.05 -24.12
C SER A 422 -21.73 0.87 -24.98
N ASP A 423 -22.32 0.66 -26.16
CA ASP A 423 -21.89 -0.41 -27.05
C ASP A 423 -20.52 -0.14 -27.68
N VAL A 424 -20.23 1.12 -28.03
CA VAL A 424 -18.88 1.54 -28.45
C VAL A 424 -17.86 1.26 -27.33
N GLN A 425 -18.19 1.66 -26.10
CA GLN A 425 -17.32 1.44 -24.95
C GLN A 425 -17.07 -0.05 -24.69
N LYS A 426 -18.10 -0.92 -24.76
CA LYS A 426 -17.94 -2.38 -24.60
C LYS A 426 -16.98 -2.97 -25.64
N ILE A 427 -17.12 -2.57 -26.91
CA ILE A 427 -16.25 -3.04 -28.00
C ILE A 427 -14.80 -2.62 -27.74
N ILE A 428 -14.59 -1.37 -27.31
CA ILE A 428 -13.25 -0.84 -27.05
C ILE A 428 -12.62 -1.51 -25.83
N ASN A 429 -13.38 -1.68 -24.74
CA ASN A 429 -12.90 -2.40 -23.55
C ASN A 429 -12.46 -3.83 -23.92
N HIS A 430 -13.25 -4.52 -24.74
CA HIS A 430 -12.89 -5.86 -25.21
C HIS A 430 -11.59 -5.87 -26.04
N ARG A 431 -11.45 -4.95 -27.00
CA ARG A 431 -10.24 -4.84 -27.84
C ARG A 431 -9.00 -4.45 -27.03
N LEU A 432 -9.13 -3.54 -26.06
CA LEU A 432 -8.03 -3.13 -25.19
C LEU A 432 -7.58 -4.24 -24.26
N SER A 433 -8.50 -5.06 -23.76
CA SER A 433 -8.17 -6.24 -22.96
C SER A 433 -7.35 -7.24 -23.77
N LEU A 434 -7.74 -7.51 -25.02
CA LEU A 434 -6.97 -8.39 -25.91
C LEU A 434 -5.58 -7.80 -26.23
N PHE A 435 -5.51 -6.49 -26.51
CA PHE A 435 -4.25 -5.81 -26.81
C PHE A 435 -3.28 -5.83 -25.63
N ALA A 436 -3.75 -5.54 -24.41
CA ALA A 436 -2.91 -5.53 -23.21
C ALA A 436 -2.37 -6.91 -22.83
N ASN A 437 -3.04 -7.99 -23.25
CA ASN A 437 -2.60 -9.36 -23.05
C ASN A 437 -1.76 -9.92 -24.21
N SER A 438 -1.51 -9.13 -25.26
CA SER A 438 -0.69 -9.55 -26.39
C SER A 438 0.80 -9.61 -26.03
N SER A 439 1.51 -10.56 -26.64
CA SER A 439 2.97 -10.66 -26.51
C SER A 439 3.68 -9.37 -26.95
N ASP A 440 3.12 -8.66 -27.93
CA ASP A 440 3.70 -7.42 -28.46
C ASP A 440 3.62 -6.25 -27.47
N PHE A 441 2.57 -6.20 -26.65
CA PHE A 441 2.47 -5.22 -25.57
C PHE A 441 3.36 -5.59 -24.39
N LEU A 442 3.41 -6.87 -24.02
CA LEU A 442 4.22 -7.40 -22.90
C LEU A 442 5.73 -7.40 -23.20
N ASN A 443 6.14 -7.52 -24.47
CA ASN A 443 7.55 -7.58 -24.90
C ASN A 443 8.14 -6.22 -25.30
N ARG A 444 7.42 -5.10 -25.15
CA ARG A 444 7.99 -3.73 -25.29
C ARG A 444 8.93 -3.37 -24.12
N LYS A 445 9.82 -4.28 -23.74
CA LYS A 445 10.89 -4.10 -22.75
C LYS A 445 11.99 -3.11 -23.19
N ASN A 446 12.01 -2.68 -24.45
CA ASN A 446 13.19 -2.03 -25.05
C ASN A 446 12.92 -0.69 -25.77
N GLN A 447 11.88 0.06 -25.40
CA GLN A 447 11.70 1.45 -25.88
C GLN A 447 11.37 2.41 -24.72
N ILE A 448 12.14 2.31 -23.64
CA ILE A 448 12.19 3.29 -22.56
C ILE A 448 13.25 4.35 -22.93
#